data_AF-A0A2C6E515-F1
#
_entry.id   AF-A0A2C6E515-F1
#
_cell.length_a   1.000
_cell.length_b   1.000
_cell.length_c   1.000
_cell.angle_alpha   90.00
_cell.angle_beta   90.00
_cell.angle_gamma   90.00
#
_symmetry.space_group_name_H-M   'P 1'
#
loop_
_entity.id
_entity.type
_entity.pdbx_description
1 polymer ?
#
loop_
_entity_poly.entity_id
_entity_poly.type
_entity_poly.pdbx_seq_one_letter_code
_entity_poly.pdbx_strand_id
1 'polypeptide(L)'
;MSNDNLTMTERLSQVATRANALCQTVEDQVGIIQSTLSETVTDVKSQTSQAINTAQTQFSEFRENADDRFSKRLEGDSSKEIIDLKHLDENTFYALSFHHPKMLDVRLERYVHLDGNSKGLLEFQVQLQNWSSGGDFHFAIQKVHAFSVHPFVAKVLGASTPYTSSIWLRGGYSYLLYTSGRYSKRSIIEAETQVVEKIGDTNYYLPPITEVHNSVVPNRYIRGN
;
A
#
# COMPACT_ATOMS: atom_id res chain seq x y z
N MET A 1 17.84 -72.77 42.30
CA MET A 1 18.12 -71.64 41.39
C MET A 1 19.18 -72.12 40.42
N SER A 2 18.86 -72.27 39.12
CA SER A 2 19.82 -72.66 38.09
C SER A 2 20.77 -71.50 37.84
N ASN A 3 22.07 -71.72 37.99
CA ASN A 3 23.09 -70.77 37.57
C ASN A 3 23.46 -71.11 36.12
N ASP A 4 22.81 -70.45 35.16
CA ASP A 4 23.11 -70.58 33.74
C ASP A 4 24.47 -69.94 33.43
N ASN A 5 25.54 -70.72 33.61
CA ASN A 5 26.90 -70.31 33.26
C ASN A 5 27.14 -70.49 31.75
N LEU A 6 26.60 -69.56 30.97
CA LEU A 6 26.90 -69.42 29.55
C LEU A 6 28.40 -69.17 29.33
N THR A 7 28.98 -69.87 28.37
CA THR A 7 30.34 -69.64 27.88
C THR A 7 30.48 -68.23 27.28
N MET A 8 31.71 -67.69 27.23
CA MET A 8 31.97 -66.38 26.64
C MET A 8 31.44 -66.26 25.20
N THR A 9 31.56 -67.34 24.42
CA THR A 9 31.04 -67.42 23.04
C THR A 9 29.52 -67.30 22.98
N GLU A 10 28.79 -67.95 23.89
CA GLU A 10 27.32 -67.86 23.96
C GLU A 10 26.87 -66.46 24.39
N ARG A 11 27.57 -65.84 25.34
CA ARG A 11 27.32 -64.44 25.75
C ARG A 11 27.53 -63.47 24.58
N LEU A 12 28.63 -63.61 23.84
CA LEU A 12 28.91 -62.81 22.66
C LEU A 12 27.85 -62.99 21.56
N SER A 13 27.39 -64.24 21.33
CA SER A 13 26.32 -64.55 20.38
C SER A 13 24.98 -63.88 20.76
N GLN A 14 24.63 -63.90 22.05
CA GLN A 14 23.43 -63.21 22.54
C GLN A 14 23.54 -61.69 22.40
N VAL A 15 24.72 -61.12 22.67
CA VAL A 15 24.98 -59.68 22.49
C VAL A 15 24.85 -59.30 21.01
N ALA A 16 25.43 -60.07 20.09
CA ALA A 16 25.33 -59.83 18.65
C ALA A 16 23.88 -59.90 18.15
N THR A 17 23.12 -60.91 18.59
CA THR A 17 21.69 -61.04 18.25
C THR A 17 20.89 -59.83 18.72
N ARG A 18 21.11 -59.37 19.96
CA ARG A 18 20.43 -58.18 20.51
C ARG A 18 20.85 -56.89 19.82
N ALA A 19 22.14 -56.75 19.48
CA ALA A 19 22.66 -55.58 18.77
C ALA A 19 22.06 -55.49 17.35
N ASN A 20 21.97 -56.59 16.62
CA ASN A 20 21.35 -56.62 15.30
C ASN A 20 19.86 -56.28 15.36
N ALA A 21 19.12 -56.81 16.35
CA ALA A 21 17.72 -56.46 16.57
C ALA A 21 17.54 -54.96 16.90
N LEU A 22 18.46 -54.38 17.67
CA LEU A 22 18.46 -52.95 17.96
C LEU A 22 18.75 -52.12 16.70
N CYS A 23 19.74 -52.50 15.88
CA CYS A 23 20.02 -51.83 14.62
C CYS A 23 18.80 -51.83 13.69
N GLN A 24 18.12 -52.98 13.54
CA GLN A 24 16.90 -53.10 12.75
C GLN A 24 15.80 -52.16 13.27
N THR A 25 15.62 -52.12 14.60
CA THR A 25 14.63 -51.22 15.23
C THR A 25 14.94 -49.75 14.97
N VAL A 26 16.22 -49.36 15.01
CA VAL A 26 16.65 -47.98 14.73
C VAL A 26 16.43 -47.64 13.25
N GLU A 27 16.74 -48.54 12.32
CA GLU A 27 16.47 -48.34 10.89
C GLU A 27 14.98 -48.16 10.61
N ASP A 28 14.14 -49.00 11.21
CA ASP A 28 12.68 -48.90 11.09
C ASP A 28 12.17 -47.56 11.66
N GLN A 29 12.68 -47.15 12.84
CA GLN A 29 12.33 -45.87 13.45
C GLN A 29 12.77 -44.68 12.60
N VAL A 30 13.97 -44.71 12.00
CA VAL A 30 14.45 -43.66 11.10
C VAL A 30 13.56 -43.57 9.85
N GLY A 31 13.16 -44.72 9.29
CA GLY A 31 12.23 -44.76 8.16
C GLY A 31 10.87 -44.12 8.49
N ILE A 32 10.32 -44.43 9.66
CA ILE A 32 9.07 -43.82 10.14
C ILE A 32 9.24 -42.30 10.30
N ILE A 33 10.32 -41.85 10.95
CA ILE A 33 10.59 -40.41 11.16
C ILE A 33 10.67 -39.67 9.82
N GLN A 34 11.35 -40.24 8.83
CA GLN A 34 11.47 -39.64 7.49
C GLN A 34 10.13 -39.54 6.77
N SER A 35 9.28 -40.57 6.87
CA SER A 35 7.93 -40.55 6.29
C SER A 35 7.07 -39.46 6.94
N THR A 36 7.00 -39.46 8.28
CA THR A 36 6.22 -38.48 9.04
C THR A 36 6.69 -37.05 8.78
N LEU A 37 8.01 -36.83 8.70
CA LEU A 37 8.56 -35.51 8.38
C LEU A 37 8.17 -35.08 6.96
N SER A 38 8.23 -35.97 5.98
CA SER A 38 7.89 -35.67 4.58
C SER A 38 6.41 -35.35 4.40
N GLU A 39 5.53 -36.09 5.08
CA GLU A 39 4.09 -35.82 5.12
C GLU A 39 3.81 -34.46 5.78
N THR A 40 4.41 -34.21 6.95
CA THR A 40 4.23 -32.94 7.68
C THR A 40 4.70 -31.74 6.86
N VAL A 41 5.85 -31.83 6.19
CA VAL A 41 6.37 -30.76 5.32
C VAL A 41 5.41 -30.50 4.15
N THR A 42 4.84 -31.55 3.56
CA THR A 42 3.90 -31.43 2.45
C THR A 42 2.60 -30.76 2.89
N ASP A 43 2.06 -31.16 4.04
CA ASP A 43 0.84 -30.59 4.61
C ASP A 43 1.03 -29.12 4.98
N VAL A 44 2.13 -28.77 5.67
CA VAL A 44 2.43 -27.38 6.04
C VAL A 44 2.59 -26.51 4.78
N LYS A 45 3.25 -27.01 3.74
CA LYS A 45 3.39 -26.28 2.46
C LYS A 45 2.03 -26.04 1.81
N SER A 46 1.15 -27.04 1.82
CA SER A 46 -0.21 -26.93 1.28
C SER A 46 -1.05 -25.89 2.05
N GLN A 47 -1.08 -26.00 3.38
CA GLN A 47 -1.80 -25.07 4.26
C GLN A 47 -1.29 -23.63 4.11
N THR A 48 0.03 -23.45 4.05
CA THR A 48 0.64 -22.12 3.84
C THR A 48 0.25 -21.54 2.49
N SER A 49 0.29 -22.33 1.42
CA SER A 49 -0.08 -21.88 0.07
C SER A 49 -1.56 -21.49 0.00
N GLN A 50 -2.44 -22.26 0.64
CA GLN A 50 -3.87 -21.95 0.73
C GLN A 50 -4.12 -20.66 1.52
N ALA A 51 -3.43 -20.47 2.64
CA ALA A 51 -3.54 -19.24 3.44
C ALA A 51 -3.09 -18.00 2.66
N ILE A 52 -1.97 -18.10 1.92
CA ILE A 52 -1.47 -17.02 1.06
C ILE A 52 -2.49 -16.69 -0.03
N ASN A 53 -3.00 -17.70 -0.75
CA ASN A 53 -3.98 -17.48 -1.81
C ASN A 53 -5.27 -16.86 -1.28
N THR A 54 -5.75 -17.33 -0.12
CA THR A 54 -6.95 -16.77 0.53
C THR A 54 -6.74 -15.31 0.91
N ALA A 55 -5.61 -14.99 1.53
CA ALA A 55 -5.26 -13.61 1.89
C ALA A 55 -5.14 -12.71 0.65
N GLN A 56 -4.58 -13.23 -0.45
CA GLN A 56 -4.44 -12.49 -1.70
C GLN A 56 -5.80 -12.21 -2.36
N THR A 57 -6.71 -13.18 -2.35
CA THR A 57 -8.10 -13.00 -2.83
C THR A 57 -8.84 -11.98 -1.97
N GLN A 58 -8.81 -12.14 -0.64
CA GLN A 58 -9.46 -11.21 0.29
C GLN A 58 -8.92 -9.78 0.15
N PHE A 59 -7.62 -9.63 -0.05
CA PHE A 59 -7.00 -8.32 -0.29
C PHE A 59 -7.46 -7.70 -1.62
N SER A 60 -7.55 -8.51 -2.68
CA SER A 60 -8.01 -8.07 -4.00
C SER A 60 -9.48 -7.64 -3.96
N GLU A 61 -10.34 -8.43 -3.32
CA GLU A 61 -11.77 -8.13 -3.14
C GLU A 61 -11.96 -6.87 -2.26
N PHE A 62 -11.21 -6.74 -1.18
CA PHE A 62 -11.25 -5.54 -0.33
C PHE A 62 -10.89 -4.29 -1.15
N ARG A 63 -9.85 -4.37 -1.98
CA ARG A 63 -9.41 -3.27 -2.85
C ARG A 63 -10.49 -2.90 -3.87
N GLU A 64 -11.03 -3.87 -4.60
CA GLU A 64 -12.05 -3.62 -5.62
C GLU A 64 -13.35 -3.04 -5.03
N ASN A 65 -13.78 -3.56 -3.87
CA ASN A 65 -14.95 -3.05 -3.17
C ASN A 65 -14.73 -1.67 -2.53
N ALA A 66 -13.50 -1.33 -2.13
CA ALA A 66 -13.15 0.01 -1.67
C ALA A 66 -13.24 1.02 -2.82
N ASP A 67 -12.71 0.65 -4.00
CA ASP A 67 -12.74 1.48 -5.21
C ASP A 67 -14.17 1.78 -5.69
N ASP A 68 -15.05 0.77 -5.73
CA ASP A 68 -16.45 0.94 -6.17
C ASP A 68 -17.25 1.83 -5.22
N ARG A 69 -17.09 1.62 -3.90
CA ARG A 69 -17.75 2.46 -2.88
C ARG A 69 -17.27 3.91 -2.91
N PHE A 70 -15.96 4.12 -3.09
CA PHE A 70 -15.38 5.45 -3.18
C PHE A 70 -15.85 6.19 -4.44
N SER A 71 -15.84 5.50 -5.59
CA SER A 71 -16.26 6.08 -6.87
C SER A 71 -17.73 6.49 -6.85
N LYS A 72 -18.63 5.64 -6.32
CA LYS A 72 -20.06 5.94 -6.17
C LYS A 72 -20.33 7.14 -5.25
N ARG A 73 -19.55 7.29 -4.17
CA ARG A 73 -19.71 8.42 -3.23
C ARG A 73 -19.36 9.75 -3.88
N LEU A 74 -18.38 9.78 -4.78
CA LEU A 74 -17.96 10.99 -5.48
C LEU A 74 -18.89 11.37 -6.64
N GLU A 75 -19.57 10.41 -7.26
CA GLU A 75 -20.55 10.66 -8.33
C GLU A 75 -21.86 11.29 -7.84
N GLY A 76 -22.23 11.06 -6.56
CA GLY A 76 -23.50 11.53 -5.99
C GLY A 76 -23.49 12.93 -5.37
N ASP A 77 -22.32 13.52 -5.11
CA ASP A 77 -22.16 14.71 -4.24
C ASP A 77 -21.32 15.84 -4.91
N SER A 78 -20.95 15.68 -6.19
CA SER A 78 -19.84 16.42 -6.80
C SER A 78 -20.12 17.88 -7.14
N SER A 79 -19.52 18.80 -6.39
CA SER A 79 -19.06 20.09 -6.94
C SER A 79 -17.85 19.82 -7.84
N LYS A 80 -18.07 19.62 -9.15
CA LYS A 80 -16.98 19.52 -10.12
C LYS A 80 -16.28 20.88 -10.21
N GLU A 81 -15.01 20.93 -9.81
CA GLU A 81 -14.17 22.12 -9.92
C GLU A 81 -13.05 21.89 -10.94
N ILE A 82 -12.74 22.91 -11.74
CA ILE A 82 -11.58 22.89 -12.64
C ILE A 82 -10.40 23.54 -11.92
N ILE A 83 -9.31 22.79 -11.80
CA ILE A 83 -8.03 23.28 -11.31
C ILE A 83 -7.14 23.51 -12.53
N ASP A 84 -6.94 24.77 -12.89
CA ASP A 84 -6.10 25.12 -14.04
C ASP A 84 -4.68 25.49 -13.59
N LEU A 85 -3.71 24.66 -13.99
CA LEU A 85 -2.28 24.88 -13.75
C LEU A 85 -1.51 25.04 -15.08
N LYS A 86 -2.20 25.28 -16.20
CA LYS A 86 -1.57 25.42 -17.53
C LYS A 86 -0.53 26.55 -17.59
N HIS A 87 -0.68 27.59 -16.76
CA HIS A 87 0.24 28.72 -16.68
C HIS A 87 1.53 28.43 -15.92
N LEU A 88 1.61 27.29 -15.24
CA LEU A 88 2.74 26.90 -14.41
C LEU A 88 3.69 25.94 -15.12
N ASP A 89 4.92 25.83 -14.60
CA ASP A 89 5.96 24.98 -15.19
C ASP A 89 5.59 23.49 -15.15
N GLU A 90 5.64 22.83 -16.31
CA GLU A 90 5.31 21.41 -16.48
C GLU A 90 6.29 20.45 -15.78
N ASN A 91 7.49 20.93 -15.44
CA ASN A 91 8.50 20.16 -14.72
C ASN A 91 8.42 20.33 -13.20
N THR A 92 7.50 21.17 -12.72
CA THR A 92 7.33 21.49 -11.31
C THR A 92 5.97 20.99 -10.78
N PHE A 93 5.93 20.63 -9.50
CA PHE A 93 4.73 20.22 -8.79
C PHE A 93 4.30 21.25 -7.76
N TYR A 94 3.02 21.55 -7.77
CA TYR A 94 2.39 22.58 -6.96
C TYR A 94 1.40 21.94 -5.99
N ALA A 95 1.40 22.39 -4.73
CA ALA A 95 0.56 21.80 -3.71
C ALA A 95 -0.89 22.25 -3.86
N LEU A 96 -1.80 21.30 -4.09
CA LEU A 96 -3.23 21.46 -3.84
C LEU A 96 -3.48 21.11 -2.37
N SER A 97 -3.75 22.14 -1.57
CA SER A 97 -3.85 22.06 -0.12
C SER A 97 -5.30 22.15 0.35
N PHE A 98 -5.63 21.33 1.34
CA PHE A 98 -6.92 21.30 2.03
C PHE A 98 -6.69 21.53 3.53
N HIS A 99 -7.30 22.59 4.08
CA HIS A 99 -7.23 22.95 5.49
C HIS A 99 -8.37 22.28 6.27
N HIS A 100 -8.04 21.64 7.40
CA HIS A 100 -8.92 20.82 8.23
C HIS A 100 -9.80 19.80 7.47
N PRO A 101 -9.22 18.96 6.59
CA PRO A 101 -9.98 17.90 5.94
C PRO A 101 -10.47 16.88 6.96
N LYS A 102 -11.75 16.52 6.89
CA LYS A 102 -12.38 15.47 7.71
C LYS A 102 -13.02 14.43 6.82
N MET A 103 -12.41 13.24 6.77
CA MET A 103 -12.86 12.14 5.90
C MET A 103 -13.12 12.66 4.48
N LEU A 104 -12.16 13.46 3.98
CA LEU A 104 -12.27 14.13 2.70
C LEU A 104 -11.80 13.18 1.60
N ASP A 105 -12.76 12.70 0.84
CA ASP A 105 -12.51 11.94 -0.37
C ASP A 105 -12.19 12.92 -1.50
N VAL A 106 -11.05 12.72 -2.14
CA VAL A 106 -10.58 13.52 -3.27
C VAL A 106 -10.36 12.61 -4.47
N ARG A 107 -10.99 12.93 -5.59
CA ARG A 107 -10.67 12.37 -6.90
C ARG A 107 -10.20 13.47 -7.83
N LEU A 108 -9.10 13.21 -8.50
CA LEU A 108 -8.48 14.10 -9.46
C LEU A 108 -8.37 13.39 -10.79
N GLU A 109 -8.87 14.03 -11.84
CA GLU A 109 -8.71 13.55 -13.21
C GLU A 109 -7.87 14.56 -13.98
N ARG A 110 -6.68 14.14 -14.42
CA ARG A 110 -5.82 14.98 -15.24
C ARG A 110 -6.29 14.92 -16.69
N TYR A 111 -6.45 16.08 -17.30
CA TYR A 111 -6.61 16.24 -18.75
C TYR A 111 -5.36 16.93 -19.30
N VAL A 112 -4.80 16.40 -20.38
CA VAL A 112 -3.63 17.02 -21.03
C VAL A 112 -4.02 18.37 -21.64
N HIS A 113 -5.19 18.45 -22.28
CA HIS A 113 -5.85 19.72 -22.64
C HIS A 113 -7.37 19.51 -22.60
N LEU A 114 -8.12 20.39 -21.93
CA LEU A 114 -9.59 20.44 -22.06
C LEU A 114 -10.03 20.89 -23.48
N ASP A 115 -9.08 21.40 -24.28
CA ASP A 115 -9.37 22.23 -25.46
C ASP A 115 -8.92 21.58 -26.80
N GLY A 116 -8.38 20.36 -26.80
CA GLY A 116 -7.98 19.69 -28.04
C GLY A 116 -7.40 18.28 -27.89
N ASN A 117 -7.93 17.35 -28.69
CA ASN A 117 -7.53 15.94 -28.86
C ASN A 117 -7.04 15.23 -27.59
N SER A 118 -8.01 14.95 -26.71
CA SER A 118 -8.02 14.00 -25.61
C SER A 118 -6.94 12.90 -25.69
N LYS A 119 -5.83 13.08 -24.99
CA LYS A 119 -4.88 11.99 -24.69
C LYS A 119 -4.41 12.07 -23.25
N GLY A 120 -4.64 10.99 -22.51
CA GLY A 120 -4.04 10.70 -21.19
C GLY A 120 -4.98 10.97 -20.01
N LEU A 121 -5.97 10.09 -19.80
CA LEU A 121 -6.80 10.12 -18.59
C LEU A 121 -6.03 9.46 -17.45
N LEU A 122 -5.68 10.27 -16.47
CA LEU A 122 -5.04 9.81 -15.25
C LEU A 122 -5.95 10.13 -14.08
N GLU A 123 -6.35 9.10 -13.37
CA GLU A 123 -7.22 9.21 -12.21
C GLU A 123 -6.44 8.98 -10.92
N PHE A 124 -6.60 9.88 -9.96
CA PHE A 124 -6.02 9.78 -8.64
C PHE A 124 -7.09 9.91 -7.58
N GLN A 125 -7.08 9.01 -6.61
CA GLN A 125 -8.06 8.89 -5.56
C GLN A 125 -7.35 8.86 -4.22
N VAL A 126 -7.74 9.71 -3.28
CA VAL A 126 -7.16 9.75 -1.93
C VAL A 126 -8.21 10.16 -0.91
N GLN A 127 -8.16 9.57 0.28
CA GLN A 127 -8.95 10.02 1.42
C GLN A 127 -8.05 10.69 2.45
N LEU A 128 -8.29 11.98 2.72
CA LEU A 128 -7.52 12.82 3.63
C LEU A 128 -8.26 13.02 4.96
N GLN A 129 -7.52 12.96 6.07
CA GLN A 129 -8.03 13.30 7.39
C GLN A 129 -6.97 14.03 8.22
N ASN A 130 -7.21 15.30 8.51
CA ASN A 130 -6.32 16.09 9.37
C ASN A 130 -7.16 17.01 10.27
N TRP A 131 -7.49 16.50 11.45
CA TRP A 131 -8.32 17.19 12.43
C TRP A 131 -7.52 17.91 13.52
N SER A 132 -6.32 17.43 13.86
CA SER A 132 -5.51 17.99 14.95
C SER A 132 -4.01 17.70 14.79
N SER A 133 -3.19 18.71 14.42
CA SER A 133 -1.72 18.72 14.55
C SER A 133 -1.05 17.37 14.24
N GLY A 134 -1.50 16.71 13.17
CA GLY A 134 -1.35 15.26 13.01
C GLY A 134 -2.38 14.74 12.04
N GLY A 135 -2.12 14.97 10.76
CA GLY A 135 -2.92 14.46 9.66
C GLY A 135 -2.45 13.10 9.18
N ASP A 136 -3.42 12.26 8.83
CA ASP A 136 -3.23 10.97 8.21
C ASP A 136 -4.05 10.94 6.90
N PHE A 137 -3.71 10.05 5.97
CA PHE A 137 -4.51 9.76 4.81
C PHE A 137 -4.84 8.28 4.83
N HIS A 138 -6.10 7.88 4.69
CA HIS A 138 -6.43 6.46 4.90
C HIS A 138 -5.87 5.59 3.78
N PHE A 139 -5.93 6.10 2.55
CA PHE A 139 -5.38 5.47 1.36
C PHE A 139 -5.14 6.48 0.26
N ALA A 140 -4.21 6.15 -0.65
CA ALA A 140 -4.04 6.80 -1.94
C ALA A 140 -3.91 5.75 -3.03
N ILE A 141 -4.62 5.95 -4.13
CA ILE A 141 -4.67 5.06 -5.30
C ILE A 141 -4.52 5.90 -6.55
N GLN A 142 -3.70 5.41 -7.46
CA GLN A 142 -3.52 6.01 -8.77
C GLN A 142 -3.89 4.99 -9.85
N LYS A 143 -4.75 5.37 -10.78
CA LYS A 143 -5.16 4.55 -11.93
C LYS A 143 -4.71 5.24 -13.22
N VAL A 144 -3.91 4.53 -14.01
CA VAL A 144 -3.48 4.99 -15.35
C VAL A 144 -4.40 4.35 -16.39
N HIS A 145 -5.23 5.15 -17.05
CA HIS A 145 -6.24 4.65 -17.99
C HIS A 145 -5.77 4.64 -19.47
N ALA A 146 -4.68 5.34 -19.82
CA ALA A 146 -4.05 5.24 -21.15
C ALA A 146 -2.63 5.82 -21.19
N PHE A 147 -1.85 5.48 -22.23
CA PHE A 147 -0.49 5.96 -22.52
C PHE A 147 -0.39 7.49 -22.42
N SER A 148 0.12 7.97 -21.28
CA SER A 148 0.70 9.29 -21.14
C SER A 148 2.20 9.10 -21.03
N VAL A 149 2.96 9.80 -21.89
CA VAL A 149 4.44 9.78 -21.87
C VAL A 149 4.99 10.31 -20.53
N HIS A 150 4.14 10.99 -19.76
CA HIS A 150 4.45 11.54 -18.44
C HIS A 150 3.67 10.76 -17.37
N PRO A 151 4.26 9.69 -16.79
CA PRO A 151 3.66 8.96 -15.68
C PRO A 151 3.35 9.91 -14.52
N PHE A 152 2.26 9.60 -13.82
CA PHE A 152 1.66 10.45 -12.80
C PHE A 152 2.62 11.00 -11.77
N VAL A 153 2.23 12.16 -11.25
CA VAL A 153 2.78 12.71 -10.03
C VAL A 153 1.66 13.15 -9.12
N ALA A 154 1.62 12.53 -7.94
CA ALA A 154 1.22 13.25 -6.75
C ALA A 154 1.93 12.70 -5.53
N LYS A 155 2.85 13.50 -4.97
CA LYS A 155 3.17 13.37 -3.55
C LYS A 155 1.88 13.67 -2.78
N VAL A 156 1.52 12.79 -1.86
CA VAL A 156 0.45 13.05 -0.89
C VAL A 156 1.09 13.13 0.47
N LEU A 157 0.74 14.17 1.21
CA LEU A 157 1.04 14.26 2.63
C LEU A 157 -0.27 14.48 3.39
N GLY A 158 -0.63 13.52 4.24
CA GLY A 158 -1.74 13.64 5.18
C GLY A 158 -1.55 14.81 6.14
N ALA A 159 -0.32 15.05 6.60
CA ALA A 159 0.10 16.22 7.36
C ALA A 159 1.19 17.00 6.61
N SER A 160 0.79 17.83 5.63
CA SER A 160 1.74 18.73 4.97
C SER A 160 2.15 19.91 5.87
N THR A 161 1.20 20.37 6.69
CA THR A 161 1.41 21.28 7.83
C THR A 161 0.47 20.82 8.96
N PRO A 162 0.54 21.38 10.19
CA PRO A 162 -0.24 20.89 11.32
C PRO A 162 -1.75 20.66 11.07
N TYR A 163 -2.45 21.53 10.32
CA TYR A 163 -3.86 21.31 9.98
C TYR A 163 -4.16 21.25 8.48
N THR A 164 -3.13 21.11 7.63
CA THR A 164 -3.29 21.03 6.17
C THR A 164 -2.81 19.70 5.61
N SER A 165 -3.62 19.08 4.78
CA SER A 165 -3.24 17.95 3.92
C SER A 165 -3.07 18.43 2.49
N SER A 166 -2.09 17.88 1.75
CA SER A 166 -1.79 18.37 0.41
C SER A 166 -1.49 17.26 -0.58
N ILE A 167 -1.87 17.52 -1.84
CA ILE A 167 -1.64 16.68 -3.01
C ILE A 167 -0.83 17.52 -4.00
N TRP A 168 0.35 17.06 -4.41
CA TRP A 168 1.20 17.80 -5.35
C TRP A 168 0.81 17.49 -6.79
N LEU A 169 0.40 18.48 -7.56
CA LEU A 169 -0.04 18.34 -8.95
C LEU A 169 0.97 18.97 -9.89
N ARG A 170 1.17 18.34 -11.05
CA ARG A 170 2.10 18.85 -12.08
C ARG A 170 1.54 20.12 -12.71
N GLY A 171 2.37 21.15 -12.88
CA GLY A 171 2.05 22.32 -13.70
C GLY A 171 1.89 21.97 -15.18
N GLY A 172 1.47 22.92 -16.01
CA GLY A 172 1.24 22.73 -17.44
C GLY A 172 -0.04 21.97 -17.81
N TYR A 173 -0.86 21.57 -16.82
CA TYR A 173 -2.06 20.75 -17.01
C TYR A 173 -3.28 21.33 -16.30
N SER A 174 -4.47 20.88 -16.71
CA SER A 174 -5.72 21.13 -15.96
C SER A 174 -6.25 19.82 -15.37
N TYR A 175 -6.89 19.92 -14.21
CA TYR A 175 -7.44 18.79 -13.47
C TYR A 175 -8.91 19.02 -13.18
N LEU A 176 -9.71 17.97 -13.27
CA LEU A 176 -11.04 17.94 -12.67
C LEU A 176 -10.89 17.46 -11.23
N LEU A 177 -11.33 18.30 -10.29
CA LEU A 177 -11.36 17.99 -8.87
C LEU A 177 -12.79 17.61 -8.48
N TYR A 178 -12.90 16.45 -7.86
CA TYR A 178 -14.10 15.94 -7.22
C TYR A 178 -13.78 15.76 -5.73
N THR A 179 -14.63 16.30 -4.87
CA THR A 179 -14.49 16.16 -3.42
C THR A 179 -15.80 15.69 -2.80
N SER A 180 -15.73 14.77 -1.84
CA SER A 180 -16.84 14.44 -0.93
C SER A 180 -16.34 14.43 0.50
N GLY A 181 -17.05 15.11 1.41
CA GLY A 181 -16.60 15.31 2.79
C GLY A 181 -16.48 16.78 3.15
N ARG A 182 -15.70 17.09 4.20
CA ARG A 182 -15.60 18.45 4.74
C ARG A 182 -14.16 18.93 4.78
N TYR A 183 -13.95 20.19 4.42
CA TYR A 183 -12.72 20.95 4.63
C TYR A 183 -13.08 22.43 4.80
N SER A 184 -12.21 23.22 5.44
CA SER A 184 -12.47 24.64 5.71
C SER A 184 -12.06 25.54 4.56
N LYS A 185 -10.94 25.24 3.91
CA LYS A 185 -10.37 26.03 2.82
C LYS A 185 -9.56 25.14 1.89
N ARG A 186 -9.63 25.44 0.59
CA ARG A 186 -8.74 24.89 -0.45
C ARG A 186 -7.84 26.00 -0.99
N SER A 187 -6.60 25.67 -1.31
CA SER A 187 -5.68 26.58 -1.99
C SER A 187 -4.70 25.84 -2.89
N ILE A 188 -4.23 26.52 -3.93
CA ILE A 188 -3.09 26.07 -4.74
C ILE A 188 -1.91 26.93 -4.31
N ILE A 189 -0.78 26.29 -4.04
CA ILE A 189 0.45 26.95 -3.61
C ILE A 189 1.40 27.04 -4.80
N GLU A 190 1.51 28.25 -5.37
CA GLU A 190 2.22 28.50 -6.62
C GLU A 190 3.61 29.09 -6.40
N ALA A 191 3.91 29.59 -5.19
CA ALA A 191 5.16 30.24 -4.86
C ALA A 191 5.71 29.80 -3.51
N GLU A 192 7.04 29.78 -3.36
CA GLU A 192 7.73 29.41 -2.13
C GLU A 192 7.40 30.34 -0.95
N THR A 193 7.09 31.60 -1.23
CA THR A 193 6.78 32.63 -0.23
C THR A 193 5.32 32.63 0.20
N GLN A 194 4.47 31.80 -0.43
CA GLN A 194 3.05 31.77 -0.13
C GLN A 194 2.81 31.05 1.20
N VAL A 195 2.28 31.78 2.18
CA VAL A 195 1.90 31.20 3.48
C VAL A 195 0.71 30.28 3.27
N VAL A 196 0.89 29.00 3.61
CA VAL A 196 -0.15 27.96 3.51
C VAL A 196 -1.01 27.98 4.76
N GLU A 197 -0.37 28.07 5.91
CA GLU A 197 -0.99 28.02 7.22
C GLU A 197 -0.21 28.93 8.18
N LYS A 198 -0.93 29.66 9.04
CA LYS A 198 -0.34 30.45 10.11
C LYS A 198 -0.93 30.01 11.44
N ILE A 199 -0.08 29.63 12.38
CA ILE A 199 -0.47 29.18 13.73
C ILE A 199 0.27 30.04 14.74
N GLY A 200 -0.48 30.87 15.48
CA GLY A 200 0.12 31.91 16.31
C GLY A 200 1.00 32.83 15.46
N ASP A 201 2.28 32.92 15.81
CA ASP A 201 3.28 33.73 15.08
C ASP A 201 4.09 32.95 14.05
N THR A 202 3.86 31.64 13.91
CA THR A 202 4.59 30.77 12.98
C THR A 202 3.86 30.65 11.65
N ASN A 203 4.56 30.97 10.56
CA ASN A 203 4.10 30.73 9.19
C ASN A 203 4.64 29.39 8.67
N TYR A 204 3.77 28.61 8.04
CA TYR A 204 4.10 27.37 7.36
C TYR A 204 4.00 27.56 5.84
N TYR A 205 4.92 26.93 5.13
CA TYR A 205 5.10 27.06 3.69
C TYR A 205 5.17 25.67 3.05
N LEU A 206 4.67 25.54 1.82
CA LEU A 206 4.78 24.34 1.01
C LEU A 206 5.32 24.73 -0.37
N PRO A 207 6.64 24.88 -0.52
CA PRO A 207 7.21 25.31 -1.79
C PRO A 207 6.89 24.30 -2.91
N PRO A 208 6.76 24.77 -4.16
CA PRO A 208 6.73 23.89 -5.31
C PRO A 208 7.98 22.99 -5.32
N ILE A 209 7.82 21.75 -5.78
CA ILE A 209 8.90 20.75 -5.79
C ILE A 209 9.13 20.24 -7.21
N THR A 210 10.36 19.87 -7.52
CA THR A 210 10.73 19.27 -8.82
C THR A 210 10.85 17.75 -8.75
N GLU A 211 10.98 17.19 -7.54
CA GLU A 211 11.14 15.77 -7.31
C GLU A 211 9.92 15.16 -6.59
N VAL A 212 9.43 14.03 -7.11
CA VAL A 212 8.37 13.25 -6.49
C VAL A 212 8.98 12.35 -5.41
N HIS A 213 8.32 12.23 -4.27
CA HIS A 213 8.76 11.28 -3.25
C HIS A 213 8.69 9.84 -3.79
N ASN A 214 9.76 9.06 -3.61
CA ASN A 214 9.93 7.70 -4.15
C ASN A 214 8.82 6.69 -3.78
N SER A 215 8.00 7.00 -2.78
CA SER A 215 6.87 6.16 -2.35
C SER A 215 5.63 6.27 -3.26
N VAL A 216 5.59 7.24 -4.17
CA VAL A 216 4.47 7.43 -5.11
C VAL A 216 4.80 6.69 -6.39
N VAL A 217 4.14 5.55 -6.59
CA VAL A 217 4.41 4.67 -7.73
C VAL A 217 3.12 4.44 -8.52
N PRO A 218 3.15 4.52 -9.86
CA PRO A 218 1.97 4.29 -10.68
C PRO A 218 1.28 2.96 -10.41
N ASN A 219 -0.06 2.97 -10.36
CA ASN A 219 -0.90 1.78 -10.15
C ASN A 219 -0.67 1.07 -8.80
N ARG A 220 -0.18 1.77 -7.77
CA ARG A 220 -0.01 1.22 -6.42
C ARG A 220 -0.99 1.82 -5.42
N TYR A 221 -1.40 0.97 -4.48
CA TYR A 221 -2.11 1.37 -3.27
C TYR A 221 -1.07 1.79 -2.23
N ILE A 222 -1.22 2.99 -1.70
CA ILE A 222 -0.44 3.47 -0.56
C ILE A 222 -1.39 3.51 0.63
N ARG A 223 -1.14 2.69 1.64
CA ARG A 223 -1.78 2.81 2.95
C ARG A 223 -1.16 4.01 3.67
N GLY A 224 -1.95 4.88 4.29
CA GLY A 224 -1.37 5.85 5.22
C GLY A 224 -0.87 5.22 6.50
N ASN A 225 -0.19 6.04 7.29
CA ASN A 225 0.49 5.69 8.52
C ASN A 225 -0.21 6.32 9.71
#